data_AF-A0A933CEH3-F1
#
_entry.id   AF-A0A933CEH3-F1
#
_cell.length_a   1.000
_cell.length_b   1.000
_cell.length_c   1.000
_cell.angle_alpha   90.00
_cell.angle_beta   90.00
_cell.angle_gamma   90.00
#
_symmetry.space_group_name_H-M   'P 1'
#
loop_
_entity.id
_entity.type
_entity.pdbx_description
1 polymer ?
#
loop_
_entity_poly.entity_id
_entity_poly.type
_entity_poly.pdbx_seq_one_letter_code
_entity_poly.pdbx_strand_id
1 'polypeptide(L)'
;MCTPLYSIYALPFPNSAFMAATVGRMHVYGDRPSFSGSFDFEDLLDWDIRKHGKVEMFDWVGFMLSSEDLKPFFRGDMDPLGRKEAAVVRALRKLPEPYWVIFCAKGDNETLRHEFVHCVFGAFPEYKKEVVAFLKTLRLKRARKRLRAMGYVRGLHFDELNAYVLTGLVDDLRGLGLARARRTLERIFRKHFGFMPKGAAGLARIKRCVRTIRVRMPRRETRKRRK
;
A
#
# COMPACT_ATOMS: atom_id res chain seq x y z
N MET A 1 3.69 -26.17 3.22
CA MET A 1 3.64 -24.72 2.88
C MET A 1 2.25 -24.24 3.26
N CYS A 2 2.10 -23.23 4.13
CA CYS A 2 0.79 -22.64 4.38
C CYS A 2 0.33 -21.94 3.10
N THR A 3 -0.68 -22.50 2.44
CA THR A 3 -1.38 -21.82 1.35
C THR A 3 -2.05 -20.59 1.96
N PRO A 4 -1.74 -19.37 1.51
CA PRO A 4 -2.30 -18.18 2.13
C PRO A 4 -3.82 -18.18 1.94
N LEU A 5 -4.56 -17.81 2.99
CA LEU A 5 -6.01 -17.55 2.93
C LEU A 5 -6.38 -16.46 1.91
N TYR A 6 -5.40 -15.62 1.54
CA TYR A 6 -5.55 -14.50 0.62
C TYR A 6 -4.58 -14.60 -0.55
N SER A 7 -5.06 -14.34 -1.76
CA SER A 7 -4.17 -14.09 -2.90
C SER A 7 -3.60 -12.67 -2.83
N ILE A 8 -2.32 -12.49 -3.17
CA ILE A 8 -1.70 -11.16 -3.29
C ILE A 8 -1.36 -10.92 -4.76
N TYR A 9 -1.81 -9.78 -5.27
CA TYR A 9 -1.56 -9.33 -6.63
C TYR A 9 -0.68 -8.09 -6.66
N ALA A 10 0.05 -7.88 -7.75
CA ALA A 10 0.72 -6.61 -8.03
C ALA A 10 0.27 -6.05 -9.37
N LEU A 11 -0.02 -4.76 -9.40
CA LEU A 11 -0.41 -4.01 -10.58
C LEU A 11 0.63 -2.89 -10.81
N PRO A 12 1.70 -3.18 -11.57
CA PRO A 12 2.79 -2.23 -11.77
C PRO A 12 2.37 -1.13 -12.75
N PHE A 13 2.71 0.11 -12.42
CA PHE A 13 2.47 1.30 -13.23
C PHE A 13 3.75 1.84 -13.87
N PRO A 14 3.67 2.66 -14.93
CA PRO A 14 4.86 3.26 -15.55
C PRO A 14 5.72 4.07 -14.58
N ASN A 15 5.09 4.80 -13.64
CA ASN A 15 5.73 5.58 -12.59
C ASN A 15 4.73 5.87 -11.46
N SER A 16 5.23 6.38 -10.34
CA SER A 16 4.45 6.67 -9.13
C SER A 16 3.39 7.75 -9.35
N ALA A 17 3.70 8.83 -10.08
CA ALA A 17 2.72 9.86 -10.41
C ALA A 17 1.53 9.32 -11.22
N PHE A 18 1.77 8.43 -12.19
CA PHE A 18 0.71 7.78 -12.96
C PHE A 18 -0.12 6.84 -12.10
N MET A 19 0.52 6.11 -11.17
CA MET A 19 -0.16 5.28 -10.19
C MET A 19 -1.07 6.13 -9.30
N ALA A 20 -0.54 7.16 -8.64
CA ALA A 20 -1.29 8.06 -7.77
C ALA A 20 -2.48 8.71 -8.49
N ALA A 21 -2.28 9.18 -9.73
CA ALA A 21 -3.35 9.72 -10.58
C ALA A 21 -4.43 8.69 -10.97
N THR A 22 -4.16 7.39 -10.80
CA THR A 22 -5.07 6.31 -11.23
C THR A 22 -5.80 5.67 -10.06
N VAL A 23 -5.13 5.47 -8.93
CA VAL A 23 -5.66 4.73 -7.77
C VAL A 23 -5.66 5.56 -6.47
N GLY A 24 -5.31 6.85 -6.52
CA GLY A 24 -5.26 7.71 -5.34
C GLY A 24 -6.61 7.82 -4.61
N ARG A 25 -7.72 7.93 -5.35
CA ARG A 25 -9.08 7.93 -4.76
C ARG A 25 -9.36 6.64 -4.00
N MET A 26 -9.03 5.49 -4.58
CA MET A 26 -9.19 4.18 -3.93
C MET A 26 -8.40 4.08 -2.63
N HIS A 27 -7.14 4.52 -2.66
CA HIS A 27 -6.29 4.52 -1.48
C HIS A 27 -6.84 5.43 -0.37
N VAL A 28 -7.19 6.67 -0.72
CA VAL A 28 -7.69 7.64 0.26
C VAL A 28 -9.02 7.23 0.85
N TYR A 29 -9.91 6.62 0.05
CA TYR A 29 -11.15 6.05 0.55
C TYR A 29 -10.90 4.93 1.58
N GLY A 30 -10.01 3.97 1.27
CA GLY A 30 -9.70 2.84 2.15
C GLY A 30 -9.04 3.27 3.48
N ASP A 31 -8.16 4.27 3.43
CA ASP A 31 -7.36 4.67 4.60
C ASP A 31 -8.06 5.67 5.52
N ARG A 32 -9.07 6.41 5.03
CA ARG A 32 -9.57 7.61 5.74
C ARG A 32 -11.10 7.69 5.82
N PRO A 33 -11.66 7.54 7.03
CA PRO A 33 -13.10 7.68 7.27
C PRO A 33 -13.69 9.04 6.90
N SER A 34 -12.88 10.10 6.77
CA SER A 34 -13.35 11.44 6.42
C SER A 34 -13.85 11.55 4.97
N PHE A 35 -13.53 10.58 4.11
CA PHE A 35 -14.11 10.44 2.78
C PHE A 35 -15.24 9.41 2.80
N SER A 36 -16.19 9.58 3.72
CA SER A 36 -17.43 8.80 3.74
C SER A 36 -18.39 9.35 2.68
N GLY A 37 -18.30 8.84 1.45
CA GLY A 37 -19.16 9.23 0.34
C GLY A 37 -18.43 9.24 -1.01
N SER A 38 -19.15 9.57 -2.08
CA SER A 38 -18.54 9.82 -3.38
C SER A 38 -17.78 11.14 -3.36
N PHE A 39 -16.59 11.16 -3.95
CA PHE A 39 -15.77 12.34 -4.20
C PHE A 39 -14.97 12.09 -5.47
N ASP A 40 -14.70 13.14 -6.25
CA ASP A 40 -13.97 13.02 -7.52
C ASP A 40 -12.45 13.19 -7.36
N PHE A 41 -11.73 13.37 -8.47
CA PHE A 41 -10.27 13.52 -8.42
C PHE A 41 -9.86 14.93 -7.98
N GLU A 42 -10.66 15.94 -8.34
CA GLU A 42 -10.52 17.33 -7.97
C GLU A 42 -10.71 17.49 -6.46
N ASP A 43 -11.71 16.84 -5.86
CA ASP A 43 -11.92 16.77 -4.41
C ASP A 43 -10.69 16.23 -3.67
N LEU A 44 -10.07 15.19 -4.25
CA LEU A 44 -8.85 14.59 -3.72
C LEU A 44 -7.67 15.57 -3.79
N LEU A 45 -7.48 16.26 -4.91
CA LEU A 45 -6.43 17.28 -5.07
C LEU A 45 -6.62 18.44 -4.10
N ASP A 46 -7.84 18.95 -3.98
CA ASP A 46 -8.18 20.05 -3.07
C ASP A 46 -7.89 19.66 -1.63
N TRP A 47 -8.26 18.45 -1.25
CA TRP A 47 -7.93 17.93 0.06
C TRP A 47 -6.42 17.80 0.30
N ASP A 48 -5.68 17.32 -0.69
CA ASP A 48 -4.23 17.12 -0.60
C ASP A 48 -3.52 18.46 -0.41
N ILE A 49 -3.92 19.46 -1.21
CA ILE A 49 -3.45 20.85 -1.09
C ILE A 49 -3.82 21.44 0.27
N ARG A 50 -5.07 21.29 0.73
CA ARG A 50 -5.49 21.80 2.05
C ARG A 50 -4.69 21.18 3.19
N LYS A 51 -4.34 19.90 3.08
CA LYS A 51 -3.62 19.18 4.11
C LYS A 51 -2.11 19.49 4.11
N HIS A 52 -1.51 19.59 2.93
CA HIS A 52 -0.06 19.63 2.77
C HIS A 52 0.48 21.00 2.31
N GLY A 53 -0.40 21.93 1.94
CA GLY A 53 -0.05 23.24 1.38
C GLY A 53 0.41 23.19 -0.08
N LYS A 54 0.49 22.00 -0.67
CA LYS A 54 0.91 21.71 -2.05
C LYS A 54 0.36 20.33 -2.45
N VAL A 55 0.46 20.00 -3.73
CA VAL A 55 0.12 18.65 -4.22
C VAL A 55 1.26 17.69 -3.88
N GLU A 56 1.05 16.81 -2.90
CA GLU A 56 1.99 15.76 -2.47
C GLU A 56 1.56 14.37 -2.94
N MET A 57 0.31 14.16 -3.36
CA MET A 57 -0.18 12.82 -3.71
C MET A 57 0.59 12.17 -4.86
N PHE A 58 1.22 12.97 -5.74
CA PHE A 58 2.05 12.46 -6.83
C PHE A 58 3.43 11.96 -6.38
N ASP A 59 3.83 12.27 -5.15
CA ASP A 59 5.06 11.78 -4.51
C ASP A 59 4.85 10.43 -3.81
N TRP A 60 3.60 9.94 -3.71
CA TRP A 60 3.29 8.64 -3.13
C TRP A 60 3.82 7.50 -4.00
N VAL A 61 4.64 6.63 -3.41
CA VAL A 61 5.42 5.62 -4.16
C VAL A 61 4.73 4.28 -4.31
N GLY A 62 3.81 3.93 -3.40
CA GLY A 62 3.07 2.68 -3.41
C GLY A 62 1.77 2.75 -2.62
N PHE A 63 0.87 1.81 -2.91
CA PHE A 63 -0.35 1.58 -2.16
C PHE A 63 -0.62 0.08 -2.07
N MET A 64 -1.35 -0.31 -1.03
CA MET A 64 -1.93 -1.63 -0.86
C MET A 64 -3.42 -1.49 -0.56
N LEU A 65 -4.25 -2.34 -1.16
CA LEU A 65 -5.68 -2.41 -0.85
C LEU A 65 -6.13 -3.86 -0.79
N SER A 66 -7.06 -4.15 0.11
CA SER A 66 -7.79 -5.40 0.13
C SER A 66 -8.97 -5.37 -0.87
N SER A 67 -9.50 -6.53 -1.23
CA SER A 67 -10.72 -6.61 -2.03
C SER A 67 -11.92 -5.95 -1.33
N GLU A 68 -11.92 -5.87 0.00
CA GLU A 68 -12.95 -5.17 0.78
C GLU A 68 -12.93 -3.66 0.54
N ASP A 69 -11.74 -3.05 0.56
CA ASP A 69 -11.56 -1.61 0.36
C ASP A 69 -12.05 -1.15 -1.03
N LEU A 70 -12.06 -2.07 -1.99
CA LEU A 70 -12.46 -1.83 -3.37
C LEU A 70 -13.97 -2.02 -3.63
N LYS A 71 -14.72 -2.61 -2.69
CA LYS A 71 -16.15 -2.91 -2.89
C LYS A 71 -17.01 -1.69 -3.26
N PRO A 72 -16.81 -0.48 -2.69
CA PRO A 72 -17.57 0.71 -3.10
C PRO A 72 -17.38 1.05 -4.58
N PHE A 73 -16.14 0.93 -5.08
CA PHE A 73 -15.84 1.09 -6.51
C PHE A 73 -16.45 -0.04 -7.36
N PHE A 74 -16.66 -1.23 -6.78
CA PHE A 74 -17.32 -2.34 -7.46
C PHE A 74 -18.84 -2.19 -7.52
N ARG A 75 -19.46 -1.49 -6.58
CA ARG A 75 -20.91 -1.26 -6.55
C ARG A 75 -21.34 -0.01 -7.32
N GLY A 76 -20.41 0.88 -7.67
CA GLY A 76 -20.71 2.15 -8.33
C GLY A 76 -20.89 3.31 -7.34
N ASP A 77 -20.63 3.09 -6.05
CA ASP A 77 -20.76 4.10 -4.99
C ASP A 77 -19.79 5.29 -5.19
N MET A 78 -18.78 5.13 -6.07
CA MET A 78 -17.72 6.09 -6.36
C MET A 78 -17.83 6.70 -7.77
N ASP A 79 -19.01 6.65 -8.39
CA ASP A 79 -19.23 7.18 -9.73
C ASP A 79 -19.27 8.72 -9.78
N PRO A 80 -18.78 9.35 -10.88
CA PRO A 80 -18.14 8.70 -12.03
C PRO A 80 -16.69 8.30 -11.74
N LEU A 81 -16.31 7.12 -12.23
CA LEU A 81 -14.91 6.70 -12.25
C LEU A 81 -14.16 7.34 -13.41
N GLY A 82 -12.93 7.78 -13.15
CA GLY A 82 -12.03 8.21 -14.22
C GLY A 82 -11.72 7.05 -15.19
N ARG A 83 -11.40 7.34 -16.45
CA ARG A 83 -11.18 6.27 -17.46
C ARG A 83 -10.12 5.23 -17.07
N LYS A 84 -9.03 5.68 -16.40
CA LYS A 84 -7.95 4.80 -15.93
C LYS A 84 -8.38 4.00 -14.70
N GLU A 85 -9.03 4.68 -13.76
CA GLU A 85 -9.60 4.09 -12.56
C GLU A 85 -10.60 2.98 -12.90
N ALA A 86 -11.53 3.25 -13.82
CA ALA A 86 -12.48 2.28 -14.34
C ALA A 86 -11.79 1.06 -15.00
N ALA A 87 -10.64 1.27 -15.65
CA ALA A 87 -9.87 0.15 -16.22
C ALA A 87 -9.27 -0.75 -15.13
N VAL A 88 -8.79 -0.16 -14.03
CA VAL A 88 -8.31 -0.90 -12.85
C VAL A 88 -9.48 -1.64 -12.19
N VAL A 89 -10.59 -0.95 -11.90
CA VAL A 89 -11.80 -1.54 -11.30
C VAL A 89 -12.28 -2.76 -12.09
N ARG A 90 -12.42 -2.64 -13.41
CA ARG A 90 -12.86 -3.76 -14.27
C ARG A 90 -11.91 -4.95 -14.25
N ALA A 91 -10.62 -4.73 -14.06
CA ALA A 91 -9.65 -5.82 -13.98
C ALA A 91 -9.71 -6.51 -12.61
N LEU A 92 -9.76 -5.72 -11.53
CA LEU A 92 -9.74 -6.24 -10.17
C LEU A 92 -11.06 -6.95 -9.78
N ARG A 93 -12.21 -6.47 -10.26
CA ARG A 93 -13.52 -7.10 -10.00
C ARG A 93 -13.62 -8.56 -10.49
N LYS A 94 -12.74 -8.99 -11.39
CA LYS A 94 -12.73 -10.36 -11.96
C LYS A 94 -11.89 -11.35 -11.16
N LEU A 95 -11.17 -10.87 -10.13
CA LEU A 95 -10.29 -11.72 -9.33
C LEU A 95 -11.09 -12.49 -8.27
N PRO A 96 -10.69 -13.72 -7.94
CA PRO A 96 -11.32 -14.48 -6.87
C PRO A 96 -11.00 -13.84 -5.51
N GLU A 97 -12.05 -13.53 -4.75
CA GLU A 97 -11.96 -13.01 -3.38
C GLU A 97 -11.75 -14.14 -2.34
N PRO A 98 -11.10 -13.86 -1.20
CA PRO A 98 -10.53 -12.57 -0.83
C PRO A 98 -9.09 -12.37 -1.35
N TYR A 99 -8.71 -11.12 -1.62
CA TYR A 99 -7.37 -10.80 -2.09
C TYR A 99 -6.84 -9.45 -1.60
N TRP A 100 -5.54 -9.24 -1.78
CA TRP A 100 -4.85 -7.96 -1.67
C TRP A 100 -4.22 -7.59 -3.00
N VAL A 101 -4.13 -6.30 -3.29
CA VAL A 101 -3.45 -5.76 -4.46
C VAL A 101 -2.44 -4.70 -4.04
N ILE A 102 -1.24 -4.81 -4.59
CA ILE A 102 -0.15 -3.85 -4.48
C ILE A 102 -0.12 -3.01 -5.75
N PHE A 103 -0.11 -1.71 -5.59
CA PHE A 103 0.12 -0.74 -6.65
C PHE A 103 1.49 -0.11 -6.42
N CYS A 104 2.37 -0.18 -7.42
CA CYS A 104 3.70 0.44 -7.34
C CYS A 104 4.23 0.76 -8.74
N ALA A 105 5.29 1.56 -8.83
CA ALA A 105 6.01 1.76 -10.08
C ALA A 105 6.68 0.45 -10.56
N LYS A 106 6.73 0.25 -11.88
CA LYS A 106 7.35 -0.92 -12.50
C LYS A 106 8.85 -0.92 -12.19
N GLY A 107 9.32 -2.02 -11.60
CA GLY A 107 10.73 -2.17 -11.23
C GLY A 107 11.08 -1.62 -9.85
N ASP A 108 10.14 -0.95 -9.17
CA ASP A 108 10.33 -0.49 -7.80
C ASP A 108 10.19 -1.66 -6.81
N ASN A 109 11.31 -2.35 -6.61
CA ASN A 109 11.38 -3.51 -5.74
C ASN A 109 11.41 -3.13 -4.25
N GLU A 110 11.75 -1.90 -3.89
CA GLU A 110 11.75 -1.48 -2.47
C GLU A 110 10.31 -1.22 -2.02
N THR A 111 9.54 -0.47 -2.81
CA THR A 111 8.12 -0.29 -2.57
C THR A 111 7.38 -1.63 -2.60
N LEU A 112 7.62 -2.49 -3.60
CA LEU A 112 6.98 -3.81 -3.62
C LEU A 112 7.22 -4.62 -2.34
N ARG A 113 8.43 -4.57 -1.76
CA ARG A 113 8.70 -5.23 -0.48
C ARG A 113 7.95 -4.59 0.67
N HIS A 114 7.92 -3.27 0.71
CA HIS A 114 7.23 -2.48 1.74
C HIS A 114 5.73 -2.81 1.75
N GLU A 115 5.08 -2.64 0.60
CA GLU A 115 3.66 -2.93 0.41
C GLU A 115 3.33 -4.41 0.67
N PHE A 116 4.22 -5.35 0.30
CA PHE A 116 4.03 -6.76 0.62
C PHE A 116 3.97 -7.02 2.13
N VAL A 117 4.80 -6.34 2.93
CA VAL A 117 4.79 -6.49 4.38
C VAL A 117 3.45 -6.02 4.97
N HIS A 118 2.89 -4.92 4.46
CA HIS A 118 1.55 -4.46 4.83
C HIS A 118 0.47 -5.47 4.45
N CYS A 119 0.50 -6.00 3.21
CA CYS A 119 -0.46 -7.02 2.78
C CYS A 119 -0.45 -8.24 3.71
N VAL A 120 0.72 -8.77 4.06
CA VAL A 120 0.78 -9.93 4.96
C VAL A 120 0.44 -9.57 6.41
N PHE A 121 0.69 -8.32 6.84
CA PHE A 121 0.21 -7.84 8.13
C PHE A 121 -1.31 -7.77 8.19
N GLY A 122 -1.98 -7.34 7.12
CA GLY A 122 -3.44 -7.34 7.01
C GLY A 122 -4.05 -8.73 6.85
N ALA A 123 -3.41 -9.60 6.06
CA ALA A 123 -3.95 -10.90 5.65
C ALA A 123 -3.73 -12.05 6.65
N PHE A 124 -2.79 -11.95 7.59
CA PHE A 124 -2.43 -13.03 8.51
C PHE A 124 -2.63 -12.60 9.98
N PRO A 125 -3.79 -12.89 10.57
CA PRO A 125 -4.15 -12.46 11.93
C PRO A 125 -3.13 -12.88 13.00
N GLU A 126 -2.55 -14.07 12.90
CA GLU A 126 -1.58 -14.62 13.85
C GLU A 126 -0.26 -13.84 13.80
N TYR A 127 0.22 -13.53 12.58
CA TYR A 127 1.39 -12.70 12.35
C TYR A 127 1.17 -11.29 12.90
N LYS A 128 0.03 -10.67 12.55
CA LYS A 128 -0.38 -9.36 13.07
C LYS A 128 -0.41 -9.32 14.60
N LYS A 129 -1.03 -10.33 15.21
CA LYS A 129 -1.14 -10.46 16.67
C LYS A 129 0.24 -10.52 17.33
N GLU A 130 1.16 -11.33 16.80
CA GLU A 130 2.52 -11.48 17.35
C GLU A 130 3.35 -10.19 17.19
N VAL A 131 3.28 -9.54 16.03
CA VAL A 131 3.94 -8.24 15.78
C VAL A 131 3.42 -7.16 16.74
N VAL A 132 2.09 -7.00 16.83
CA VAL A 132 1.48 -5.99 17.70
C VAL A 132 1.79 -6.25 19.17
N ALA A 133 1.70 -7.51 19.62
CA ALA A 133 2.04 -7.89 20.99
C ALA A 133 3.49 -7.50 21.32
N PHE A 134 4.43 -7.82 20.43
CA PHE A 134 5.83 -7.44 20.61
C PHE A 134 6.04 -5.92 20.61
N LEU A 135 5.51 -5.18 19.63
CA LEU A 135 5.71 -3.74 19.53
C LEU A 135 5.09 -2.97 20.71
N LYS A 136 4.03 -3.50 21.33
CA LYS A 136 3.46 -2.94 22.58
C LYS A 136 4.43 -2.99 23.76
N THR A 137 5.41 -3.91 23.77
CA THR A 137 6.42 -4.00 24.84
C THR A 137 7.54 -2.95 24.72
N LEU A 138 7.61 -2.23 23.61
CA LEU A 138 8.69 -1.28 23.31
C LEU A 138 8.30 0.17 23.62
N ARG A 139 9.27 0.96 24.06
CA ARG A 139 9.13 2.43 24.23
C ARG A 139 9.25 3.14 22.87
N LEU A 140 8.18 3.13 22.08
CA LEU A 140 8.16 3.65 20.69
C LEU A 140 7.71 5.12 20.56
N LYS A 141 7.74 5.91 21.64
CA LYS A 141 7.20 7.29 21.65
C LYS A 141 7.81 8.17 20.55
N ARG A 142 9.14 8.12 20.38
CA ARG A 142 9.85 8.91 19.36
C ARG A 142 9.49 8.46 17.94
N ALA A 143 9.48 7.15 17.68
CA ALA A 143 9.13 6.60 16.37
C ALA A 143 7.68 6.91 15.98
N ARG A 144 6.73 6.77 16.91
CA ARG A 144 5.32 7.14 16.67
C ARG A 144 5.12 8.65 16.47
N LYS A 145 5.93 9.49 17.13
CA LYS A 145 5.91 10.94 16.89
C LYS A 145 6.36 11.25 15.46
N ARG A 146 7.40 10.57 14.97
CA ARG A 146 7.89 10.71 13.59
C ARG A 146 6.87 10.22 12.57
N LEU A 147 6.29 9.04 12.75
CA LEU A 147 5.22 8.55 11.88
C LEU A 147 4.02 9.50 11.82
N ARG A 148 3.64 10.11 12.95
CA ARG A 148 2.58 11.13 12.95
C ARG A 148 2.97 12.37 12.15
N ALA A 149 4.22 12.82 12.27
CA ALA A 149 4.73 13.96 11.51
C ALA A 149 4.78 13.67 10.00
N MET A 150 4.98 12.40 9.61
CA MET A 150 4.86 11.92 8.23
C MET A 150 3.40 11.78 7.76
N GLY A 151 2.42 12.08 8.61
CA GLY A 151 1.00 12.07 8.25
C GLY A 151 0.25 10.76 8.54
N TYR A 152 0.91 9.74 9.10
CA TYR A 152 0.27 8.46 9.44
C TYR A 152 -0.63 8.56 10.67
N VAL A 153 -1.83 8.01 10.56
CA VAL A 153 -2.80 7.92 11.66
C VAL A 153 -2.37 6.91 12.72
N ARG A 154 -2.80 7.13 13.97
CA ARG A 154 -2.36 6.33 15.13
C ARG A 154 -2.61 4.82 14.97
N GLY A 155 -3.69 4.44 14.30
CA GLY A 155 -4.05 3.03 14.06
C GLY A 155 -3.04 2.26 13.21
N LEU A 156 -2.34 2.96 12.31
CA LEU A 156 -1.39 2.36 11.37
C LEU A 156 0.03 2.25 11.93
N HIS A 157 0.33 2.91 13.06
CA HIS A 157 1.71 3.03 13.55
C HIS A 157 2.43 1.70 13.78
N PHE A 158 1.72 0.64 14.14
CA PHE A 158 2.35 -0.68 14.31
C PHE A 158 2.66 -1.37 12.98
N ASP A 159 1.79 -1.18 11.99
CA ASP A 159 1.99 -1.73 10.65
C ASP A 159 3.15 -1.02 9.95
N GLU A 160 3.14 0.31 9.97
CA GLU A 160 4.24 1.13 9.46
C GLU A 160 5.60 0.78 10.07
N LEU A 161 5.66 0.68 11.41
CA LEU A 161 6.91 0.28 12.07
C LEU A 161 7.34 -1.12 11.66
N ASN A 162 6.41 -2.04 11.48
CA ASN A 162 6.71 -3.37 11.00
C ASN A 162 7.28 -3.35 9.57
N ALA A 163 6.65 -2.64 8.64
CA ALA A 163 7.09 -2.50 7.26
C ALA A 163 8.48 -1.83 7.16
N TYR A 164 8.65 -0.64 7.74
CA TYR A 164 9.94 0.08 7.68
C TYR A 164 11.07 -0.70 8.36
N VAL A 165 10.82 -1.34 9.50
CA VAL A 165 11.88 -2.09 10.19
C VAL A 165 12.33 -3.31 9.39
N LEU A 166 11.42 -3.98 8.68
CA LEU A 166 11.73 -5.20 7.91
C LEU A 166 12.32 -4.92 6.53
N THR A 167 11.98 -3.79 5.91
CA THR A 167 12.35 -3.49 4.51
C THR A 167 13.46 -2.46 4.42
N GLY A 168 13.47 -1.47 5.29
CA GLY A 168 14.48 -0.41 5.34
C GLY A 168 13.91 0.84 6.01
N LEU A 169 14.70 1.46 6.88
CA LEU A 169 14.28 2.68 7.56
C LEU A 169 14.45 3.89 6.62
N VAL A 170 13.37 4.66 6.49
CA VAL A 170 13.43 6.06 6.02
C VAL A 170 14.23 6.91 6.99
N ASP A 171 14.76 8.03 6.51
CA ASP A 171 15.65 8.90 7.27
C ASP A 171 15.04 9.36 8.60
N ASP A 172 13.75 9.69 8.62
CA ASP A 172 13.00 10.07 9.83
C ASP A 172 12.99 9.02 10.95
N LEU A 173 13.23 7.75 10.63
CA LEU A 173 13.24 6.65 11.58
C LEU A 173 14.66 6.18 11.94
N ARG A 174 15.70 6.68 11.26
CA ARG A 174 17.09 6.36 11.55
C ARG A 174 17.50 6.93 12.92
N GLY A 175 18.40 6.25 13.62
CA GLY A 175 18.87 6.67 14.94
C GLY A 175 17.87 6.52 16.10
N LEU A 176 16.66 6.00 15.86
CA LEU A 176 15.64 5.86 16.91
C LEU A 176 15.78 4.61 17.79
N GLY A 177 16.92 3.91 17.73
CA GLY A 177 17.18 2.74 18.57
C GLY A 177 16.33 1.50 18.22
N LEU A 178 15.90 1.36 16.96
CA LEU A 178 15.03 0.27 16.50
C LEU A 178 15.74 -1.08 16.29
N ALA A 179 16.99 -1.23 16.72
CA ALA A 179 17.77 -2.46 16.52
C ALA A 179 17.14 -3.69 17.19
N ARG A 180 16.60 -3.53 18.41
CA ARG A 180 15.87 -4.60 19.10
C ARG A 180 14.57 -4.95 18.36
N ALA A 181 13.85 -3.93 17.88
CA ALA A 181 12.64 -4.13 17.10
C ALA A 181 12.95 -4.95 15.85
N ARG A 182 14.01 -4.58 15.13
CA ARG A 182 14.49 -5.27 13.94
C ARG A 182 14.72 -6.75 14.19
N ARG A 183 15.65 -7.13 15.08
CA ARG A 183 15.97 -8.56 15.29
C ARG A 183 14.74 -9.40 15.63
N THR A 184 13.85 -8.89 16.47
CA THR A 184 12.65 -9.64 16.85
C THR A 184 11.62 -9.71 15.72
N LEU A 185 11.36 -8.61 15.01
CA LEU A 185 10.43 -8.62 13.88
C LEU A 185 10.94 -9.50 12.74
N GLU A 186 12.25 -9.50 12.45
CA GLU A 186 12.85 -10.39 11.48
C GLU A 186 12.62 -11.87 11.85
N ARG A 187 12.77 -12.22 13.14
CA ARG A 187 12.48 -13.58 13.64
C ARG A 187 11.01 -13.94 13.53
N ILE A 188 10.10 -13.03 13.91
CA ILE A 188 8.64 -13.24 13.77
C ILE A 188 8.30 -13.46 12.30
N PHE A 189 8.78 -12.61 11.40
CA PHE A 189 8.52 -12.74 9.97
C PHE A 189 9.02 -14.09 9.42
N ARG A 190 10.25 -14.49 9.74
CA ARG A 190 10.79 -15.80 9.32
C ARG A 190 9.99 -16.97 9.86
N LYS A 191 9.50 -16.89 11.10
CA LYS A 191 8.66 -17.93 11.70
C LYS A 191 7.38 -18.15 10.88
N HIS A 192 6.74 -17.08 10.42
CA HIS A 192 5.48 -17.17 9.67
C HIS A 192 5.68 -17.48 8.18
N PHE A 193 6.73 -16.97 7.55
CA PHE A 193 6.87 -17.02 6.09
C PHE A 193 8.08 -17.81 5.59
N GLY A 194 9.03 -18.16 6.46
CA GLY A 194 10.22 -18.96 6.11
C GLY A 194 11.30 -18.20 5.33
N PHE A 195 11.19 -16.88 5.18
CA PHE A 195 12.20 -16.04 4.52
C PHE A 195 12.24 -14.63 5.12
N MET A 196 13.13 -13.77 4.61
CA MET A 196 13.20 -12.35 4.94
C MET A 196 12.78 -11.50 3.73
N PRO A 197 11.95 -10.45 3.87
CA PRO A 197 11.54 -9.64 2.72
C PRO A 197 12.71 -8.88 2.09
N LYS A 198 13.74 -8.54 2.88
CA LYS A 198 14.93 -7.81 2.43
C LYS A 198 15.86 -8.67 1.56
N GLY A 199 16.56 -8.01 0.64
CA GLY A 199 17.61 -8.62 -0.21
C GLY A 199 17.06 -9.31 -1.46
N ALA A 200 17.95 -9.89 -2.26
CA ALA A 200 17.61 -10.51 -3.55
C ALA A 200 16.79 -11.80 -3.38
N ALA A 201 17.19 -12.67 -2.45
CA ALA A 201 16.46 -13.91 -2.16
C ALA A 201 15.04 -13.63 -1.63
N GLY A 202 14.90 -12.62 -0.77
CA GLY A 202 13.62 -12.15 -0.27
C GLY A 202 12.69 -11.64 -1.37
N LEU A 203 13.23 -10.80 -2.25
CA LEU A 203 12.48 -10.31 -3.42
C LEU A 203 12.02 -11.44 -4.34
N ALA A 204 12.88 -12.43 -4.58
CA ALA A 204 12.52 -13.60 -5.38
C ALA A 204 11.39 -14.42 -4.75
N ARG A 205 11.37 -14.55 -3.41
CA ARG A 205 10.27 -15.18 -2.67
C ARG A 205 8.98 -14.37 -2.80
N ILE A 206 9.04 -13.05 -2.60
CA ILE A 206 7.89 -12.15 -2.77
C ILE A 206 7.30 -12.26 -4.18
N LYS A 207 8.14 -12.20 -5.22
CA LYS A 207 7.70 -12.33 -6.62
C LYS A 207 7.06 -13.68 -6.95
N ARG A 208 7.33 -14.74 -6.17
CA ARG A 208 6.62 -16.02 -6.29
C ARG A 208 5.27 -16.03 -5.55
N CYS A 209 5.16 -15.25 -4.47
CA CYS A 209 3.92 -15.11 -3.71
C CYS A 209 2.94 -14.11 -4.33
N VAL A 210 3.44 -13.17 -5.15
CA VAL A 210 2.66 -12.08 -5.72
C VAL A 210 2.40 -12.29 -7.21
N ARG A 211 1.14 -12.40 -7.60
CA ARG A 211 0.72 -12.56 -9.00
C ARG A 211 0.63 -11.20 -9.68
N THR A 212 1.34 -11.01 -10.79
CA THR A 212 1.29 -9.73 -11.53
C THR A 212 0.06 -9.67 -12.43
N ILE A 213 -0.72 -8.59 -12.31
CA ILE A 213 -1.86 -8.27 -13.18
C ILE A 213 -1.42 -7.24 -14.21
N ARG A 214 -1.85 -7.42 -15.46
CA ARG A 214 -1.66 -6.43 -16.52
C ARG A 214 -3.01 -5.80 -16.85
N VAL A 215 -3.09 -4.49 -16.72
CA VAL A 215 -4.27 -3.72 -17.12
C VAL A 215 -3.95 -2.91 -18.37
N ARG A 216 -4.78 -3.07 -19.40
CA ARG A 216 -4.69 -2.25 -20.61
C ARG A 216 -5.24 -0.86 -20.30
N MET A 217 -4.33 0.09 -20.05
CA MET A 217 -4.70 1.48 -19.79
C MET A 217 -5.23 2.16 -21.06
N PRO A 218 -6.25 3.01 -20.96
CA PRO A 218 -6.71 3.81 -22.09
C PRO A 218 -5.58 4.73 -22.57
N ARG A 219 -5.39 4.84 -23.89
CA ARG A 219 -4.42 5.77 -24.47
C ARG A 219 -4.87 7.20 -24.16
N ARG A 220 -3.91 8.13 -24.02
CA ARG A 220 -4.23 9.57 -24.07
C ARG A 220 -4.97 9.80 -25.39
N GLU A 221 -6.16 10.40 -25.33
CA GLU A 221 -6.76 10.96 -26.53
C GLU A 221 -5.77 12.00 -27.03
N THR A 222 -5.15 11.71 -28.18
CA THR A 222 -4.50 12.75 -28.95
C THR A 222 -5.62 13.72 -29.30
N ARG A 223 -5.64 14.90 -28.64
CA ARG A 223 -6.50 16.01 -29.07
C ARG A 223 -6.24 16.16 -30.55
N LYS A 224 -7.20 15.75 -31.39
CA LYS A 224 -7.20 16.13 -32.79
C LYS A 224 -7.19 17.66 -32.75
N ARG A 225 -6.06 18.27 -33.11
CA ARG A 225 -6.00 19.71 -33.35
C ARG A 225 -7.08 19.97 -34.38
N ARG A 226 -8.19 20.58 -33.95
CA ARG A 226 -9.16 21.15 -34.89
C ARG A 226 -8.36 22.20 -35.64
N LYS A 227 -8.12 21.94 -36.94
CA LYS A 227 -7.65 22.94 -37.88
C LYS A 227 -8.79 23.90 -38.14
#